data_AF-A0A7X5VNB2-F1
#
_entry.id   AF-A0A7X5VNB2-F1
#
_cell.length_a   1.000
_cell.length_b   1.000
_cell.length_c   1.000
_cell.angle_alpha   90.00
_cell.angle_beta   90.00
_cell.angle_gamma   90.00
#
_symmetry.space_group_name_H-M   'P 1'
#
loop_
_entity.id
_entity.type
_entity.pdbx_description
1 polymer ?
#
loop_
_entity_poly.entity_id
_entity_poly.type
_entity_poly.pdbx_seq_one_letter_code
_entity_poly.pdbx_strand_id
1 'polypeptide(L)'
;ALLVGLADGAWANSARDAANRIHADWRDKGVQVWFQGHWGFQWYMQEQGHRPFDIRDPQVSPGDVLVLPTNNTNVRRLDPRLASELAPLDVRTHGWLSTMNLDVGAGCYSHLSAPLPFAFGAAGSERYIVLRAEQPIRGRPVRPSR
;
A
#
# COMPACT_ATOMS: atom_id res chain seq x y z
N ALA A 1 -2.44 -24.51 -14.34
CA ALA A 1 -1.58 -23.38 -14.73
C ALA A 1 -2.39 -22.13 -15.10
N LEU A 2 -3.33 -22.19 -16.06
CA LEU A 2 -4.08 -21.01 -16.54
C LEU A 2 -4.79 -20.23 -15.43
N LEU A 3 -5.49 -20.91 -14.52
CA LEU A 3 -6.22 -20.28 -13.40
C LEU A 3 -5.29 -19.52 -12.44
N VAL A 4 -4.11 -20.08 -12.18
CA VAL A 4 -3.09 -19.44 -11.32
C VAL A 4 -2.55 -18.18 -12.00
N GLY A 5 -2.29 -18.22 -13.30
CA GLY A 5 -1.87 -17.04 -14.07
C GLY A 5 -2.95 -15.95 -14.13
N LEU A 6 -4.23 -16.31 -14.22
CA LEU A 6 -5.34 -15.36 -14.15
C LEU A 6 -5.45 -14.71 -12.77
N ALA A 7 -5.33 -15.50 -11.70
CA ALA A 7 -5.34 -15.00 -10.34
C ALA A 7 -4.16 -14.06 -10.08
N ASP A 8 -2.97 -14.43 -10.56
CA ASP A 8 -1.77 -13.60 -10.44
C ASP A 8 -1.90 -12.28 -11.22
N GLY A 9 -2.40 -12.34 -12.46
CA GLY A 9 -2.66 -11.15 -13.26
C GLY A 9 -3.69 -10.22 -12.60
N ALA A 10 -4.74 -10.77 -11.99
CA ALA A 10 -5.71 -9.99 -11.23
C ALA A 10 -5.08 -9.34 -9.99
N TRP A 11 -4.23 -10.06 -9.27
CA TRP A 11 -3.49 -9.52 -8.13
C TRP A 11 -2.54 -8.40 -8.57
N ALA A 12 -1.75 -8.59 -9.62
CA ALA A 12 -0.85 -7.58 -10.15
C ALA A 12 -1.57 -6.32 -10.64
N ASN A 13 -2.74 -6.46 -11.28
CA ASN A 13 -3.56 -5.34 -11.72
C ASN A 13 -4.21 -4.58 -10.55
N SER A 14 -4.45 -5.23 -9.42
CA SER A 14 -5.08 -4.59 -8.26
C SER A 14 -4.27 -3.38 -7.74
N ALA A 15 -2.94 -3.41 -7.84
CA ALA A 15 -2.08 -2.28 -7.48
C ALA A 15 -2.26 -1.08 -8.43
N ARG A 16 -2.48 -1.33 -9.72
CA ARG A 16 -2.79 -0.29 -10.71
C ARG A 16 -4.16 0.31 -10.42
N ASP A 17 -5.15 -0.53 -10.17
CA ASP A 17 -6.52 -0.10 -9.86
C ASP A 17 -6.57 0.71 -8.56
N ALA A 18 -5.80 0.30 -7.55
CA ALA A 18 -5.65 1.05 -6.30
C ALA A 18 -5.09 2.45 -6.56
N ALA A 19 -3.96 2.55 -7.27
CA ALA A 19 -3.34 3.84 -7.58
C ALA A 19 -4.30 4.76 -8.36
N ASN A 20 -4.96 4.25 -9.39
CA ASN A 20 -5.95 5.01 -10.16
C ASN A 20 -7.09 5.56 -9.31
N ARG A 21 -7.63 4.74 -8.38
CA ARG A 21 -8.70 5.17 -7.47
C ARG A 21 -8.21 6.21 -6.47
N ILE A 22 -7.03 6.01 -5.87
CA ILE A 22 -6.40 6.99 -4.97
C ILE A 22 -6.19 8.31 -5.70
N HIS A 23 -5.63 8.28 -6.90
CA HIS A 23 -5.43 9.49 -7.68
C HIS A 23 -6.76 10.20 -7.98
N ALA A 24 -7.77 9.48 -8.45
CA ALA A 24 -9.09 10.04 -8.69
C ALA A 24 -9.71 10.69 -7.43
N ASP A 25 -9.55 10.06 -6.27
CA ASP A 25 -10.09 10.55 -5.00
C ASP A 25 -9.41 11.83 -4.50
N TRP A 26 -8.16 12.10 -4.88
CA TRP A 26 -7.34 13.14 -4.25
C TRP A 26 -6.75 14.20 -5.20
N ARG A 27 -6.70 13.95 -6.52
CA ARG A 27 -6.10 14.85 -7.51
C ARG A 27 -6.65 16.28 -7.48
N ASP A 28 -7.95 16.43 -7.21
CA ASP A 28 -8.67 17.72 -7.26
C ASP A 28 -8.77 18.39 -5.88
N LYS A 29 -8.19 17.79 -4.83
CA LYS A 29 -8.29 18.27 -3.44
C LYS A 29 -7.13 19.15 -2.99
N GLY A 30 -6.12 19.34 -3.82
CA GLY A 30 -4.98 20.22 -3.52
C GLY A 30 -4.10 19.75 -2.35
N VAL A 31 -4.13 18.47 -2.00
CA VAL A 31 -3.33 17.87 -0.92
C VAL A 31 -2.28 16.91 -1.49
N GLN A 32 -1.14 16.77 -0.82
CA GLN A 32 -0.15 15.77 -1.23
C GLN A 32 -0.59 14.40 -0.71
N VAL A 33 -0.59 13.41 -1.60
CA VAL A 33 -0.69 12.01 -1.21
C VAL A 33 0.72 11.44 -1.07
N TRP A 34 0.97 10.89 0.11
CA TRP A 34 2.12 10.10 0.48
C TRP A 34 1.74 8.63 0.51
N PHE A 35 2.66 7.74 0.17
CA PHE A 35 2.36 6.31 0.20
C PHE A 35 3.52 5.47 0.73
N GLN A 36 3.19 4.35 1.37
CA GLN A 36 4.12 3.26 1.61
C GLN A 36 3.87 2.12 0.63
N GLY A 37 4.79 1.16 0.59
CA GLY A 37 4.69 -0.02 -0.27
C GLY A 37 5.56 0.06 -1.50
N HIS A 38 5.87 -1.13 -2.02
CA HIS A 38 6.83 -1.34 -3.09
C HIS A 38 6.19 -1.97 -4.34
N TRP A 39 7.03 -2.45 -5.27
CA TRP A 39 6.65 -3.11 -6.52
C TRP A 39 5.80 -2.22 -7.43
N GLY A 40 4.82 -2.79 -8.14
CA GLY A 40 3.98 -2.08 -9.10
C GLY A 40 3.23 -0.90 -8.49
N PHE A 41 2.78 -1.01 -7.23
CA PHE A 41 2.05 0.08 -6.56
C PHE A 41 2.89 1.36 -6.48
N GLN A 42 4.17 1.23 -6.12
CA GLN A 42 5.10 2.36 -6.09
C GLN A 42 5.21 3.03 -7.46
N TRP A 43 5.36 2.24 -8.52
CA TRP A 43 5.50 2.77 -9.88
C TRP A 43 4.27 3.59 -10.29
N TYR A 44 3.05 3.04 -10.12
CA TYR A 44 1.82 3.74 -10.50
C TYR A 44 1.56 5.00 -9.67
N MET A 45 1.83 4.95 -8.36
CA MET A 45 1.67 6.14 -7.50
C MET A 45 2.63 7.26 -7.88
N GLN A 46 3.89 6.94 -8.18
CA GLN A 46 4.89 7.93 -8.60
C GLN A 46 4.59 8.50 -9.98
N GLU A 47 4.12 7.67 -10.93
CA GLU A 47 3.68 8.13 -12.26
C GLU A 47 2.58 9.20 -12.15
N GLN A 48 1.71 9.08 -11.15
CA GLN A 48 0.62 10.02 -10.86
C GLN A 48 1.03 11.22 -9.99
N GLY A 49 2.32 11.38 -9.69
CA GLY A 49 2.87 12.51 -8.93
C GLY A 49 2.74 12.37 -7.41
N HIS A 50 2.33 11.20 -6.90
CA HIS A 50 2.32 10.92 -5.47
C HIS A 50 3.73 10.60 -4.95
N ARG A 51 3.97 10.85 -3.66
CA ARG A 51 5.32 10.77 -3.09
C ARG A 51 5.49 9.54 -2.19
N PRO A 52 6.60 8.80 -2.30
CA PRO A 52 6.89 7.75 -1.34
C PRO A 52 7.12 8.38 0.04
N PHE A 53 6.58 7.74 1.08
CA PHE A 53 6.81 8.11 2.46
C PHE A 53 8.16 7.57 2.91
N ASP A 54 9.15 8.45 3.04
CA ASP A 54 10.43 8.10 3.66
C ASP A 54 10.33 8.26 5.19
N ILE A 55 10.50 7.17 5.93
CA ILE A 55 10.47 7.22 7.39
C ILE A 55 11.72 7.86 8.00
N ARG A 56 12.83 7.91 7.26
CA ARG A 56 14.09 8.52 7.72
C ARG A 56 14.03 10.03 7.60
N ASP A 57 13.31 10.52 6.60
CA ASP A 57 13.09 11.94 6.37
C ASP A 57 11.63 12.22 5.97
N PRO A 58 10.67 12.03 6.89
CA PRO A 58 9.28 12.29 6.58
C PRO A 58 9.07 13.79 6.43
N GLN A 59 8.35 14.17 5.37
CA GLN A 59 8.09 15.55 5.01
C GLN A 59 6.58 15.83 4.87
N VAL A 60 5.77 15.13 5.66
CA VAL A 60 4.30 15.19 5.59
C VAL A 60 3.78 16.40 6.36
N SER A 61 2.90 17.18 5.71
CA SER A 61 2.26 18.34 6.32
C SER A 61 0.86 17.97 6.85
N PRO A 62 0.33 18.69 7.86
CA PRO A 62 -1.06 18.52 8.27
C PRO A 62 -2.02 18.69 7.09
N GLY A 63 -3.03 17.81 7.02
CA GLY A 63 -3.99 17.76 5.92
C GLY A 63 -3.59 16.88 4.74
N ASP A 64 -2.31 16.53 4.60
CA ASP A 64 -1.84 15.55 3.62
C ASP A 64 -2.43 14.16 3.91
N VAL A 65 -2.42 13.31 2.89
CA VAL A 65 -2.96 11.94 2.97
C VAL A 65 -1.83 10.94 2.92
N LEU A 66 -1.90 9.90 3.74
CA LEU A 66 -1.00 8.75 3.66
C LEU A 66 -1.78 7.49 3.29
N VAL A 67 -1.22 6.71 2.35
CA VAL A 67 -1.80 5.43 1.94
C VAL A 67 -0.83 4.29 2.24
N LEU A 68 -1.29 3.28 2.99
CA LEU A 68 -0.47 2.17 3.46
C LEU A 68 -1.11 0.83 3.02
N PRO A 69 -0.49 0.07 2.11
CA PRO A 69 -0.95 -1.28 1.78
C PRO A 69 -0.75 -2.23 2.97
N THR A 70 -1.70 -3.11 3.23
CA THR A 70 -1.59 -4.10 4.32
C THR A 70 -0.78 -5.33 3.92
N ASN A 71 -0.79 -5.67 2.63
CA ASN A 71 -0.06 -6.81 2.05
C ASN A 71 1.15 -6.31 1.26
N ASN A 72 2.18 -5.84 1.97
CA ASN A 72 3.42 -5.37 1.38
C ASN A 72 4.58 -5.52 2.37
N THR A 73 5.81 -5.37 1.89
CA THR A 73 7.00 -5.46 2.75
C THR A 73 7.39 -4.09 3.32
N ASN A 74 8.01 -4.08 4.50
CA ASN A 74 8.55 -2.88 5.15
C ASN A 74 7.54 -1.75 5.43
N VAL A 75 6.24 -2.03 5.42
CA VAL A 75 5.20 -1.06 5.80
C VAL A 75 5.19 -0.90 7.31
N ARG A 76 5.24 0.36 7.77
CA ARG A 76 5.20 0.71 9.19
C ARG A 76 3.90 1.42 9.54
N ARG A 77 3.29 0.97 10.64
CA ARG A 77 2.16 1.66 11.24
C ARG A 77 2.62 3.01 11.78
N LEU A 78 1.78 4.03 11.59
CA LEU A 78 1.98 5.37 12.15
C LEU A 78 1.34 5.45 13.53
N ASP A 79 1.86 6.35 14.38
CA ASP A 79 1.24 6.68 15.66
C ASP A 79 -0.15 7.30 15.39
N PRO A 80 -1.24 6.76 15.96
CA PRO A 80 -2.59 7.31 15.81
C PRO A 80 -2.74 8.78 16.24
N ARG A 81 -1.79 9.33 17.00
CA ARG A 81 -1.77 10.76 17.35
C ARG A 81 -1.34 11.67 16.21
N LEU A 82 -0.60 11.12 15.24
CA LEU A 82 -0.07 11.88 14.09
C LEU A 82 -1.04 11.88 12.91
N ALA A 83 -1.89 10.86 12.80
CA ALA A 83 -2.81 10.73 11.69
C ALA A 83 -4.10 10.00 12.10
N SER A 84 -5.23 10.46 11.55
CA SER A 84 -6.54 9.83 11.72
C SER A 84 -6.84 8.88 10.55
N GLU A 85 -7.53 7.78 10.81
CA GLU A 85 -7.94 6.84 9.77
C GLU A 85 -9.18 7.34 9.03
N LEU A 86 -9.09 7.38 7.70
CA LEU A 86 -10.21 7.61 6.79
C LEU A 86 -10.80 6.27 6.34
N ALA A 87 -11.85 6.31 5.51
CA ALA A 87 -12.38 5.10 4.91
C ALA A 87 -11.27 4.34 4.17
N PRO A 88 -11.01 3.06 4.50
CA PRO A 88 -10.01 2.27 3.81
C PRO A 88 -10.43 1.98 2.38
N LEU A 89 -9.45 1.70 1.54
CA LEU A 89 -9.65 1.32 0.15
C LEU A 89 -9.42 -0.18 0.01
N ASP A 90 -10.48 -0.90 -0.33
CA ASP A 90 -10.40 -2.32 -0.71
C ASP A 90 -10.48 -2.45 -2.23
N VAL A 91 -9.53 -3.18 -2.82
CA VAL A 91 -9.48 -3.52 -4.24
C VAL A 91 -9.60 -5.03 -4.39
N ARG A 92 -10.68 -5.48 -5.03
CA ARG A 92 -10.92 -6.90 -5.25
C ARG A 92 -9.82 -7.50 -6.12
N THR A 93 -9.35 -8.66 -5.71
CA THR A 93 -8.51 -9.54 -6.54
C THR A 93 -9.36 -10.73 -7.04
N HIS A 94 -8.74 -11.87 -7.30
CA HIS A 94 -9.45 -13.05 -7.75
C HIS A 94 -10.09 -13.82 -6.58
N GLY A 95 -11.41 -13.78 -6.46
CA GLY A 95 -12.13 -14.06 -5.21
C GLY A 95 -12.04 -15.48 -4.61
N TRP A 96 -11.44 -16.47 -5.27
CA TRP A 96 -11.38 -17.85 -4.78
C TRP A 96 -10.01 -18.55 -4.98
N LEU A 97 -9.01 -17.84 -5.50
CA LEU A 97 -7.66 -18.35 -5.69
C LEU A 97 -6.65 -17.20 -5.57
N SER A 98 -5.65 -17.36 -4.70
CA SER A 98 -4.61 -16.36 -4.46
C SER A 98 -3.21 -16.90 -4.77
N THR A 99 -2.35 -16.04 -5.31
CA THR A 99 -0.91 -16.27 -5.48
C THR A 99 -0.06 -15.47 -4.49
N MET A 100 -0.67 -14.47 -3.84
CA MET A 100 -0.02 -13.62 -2.85
C MET A 100 -1.05 -13.09 -1.85
N ASN A 101 -1.30 -13.85 -0.80
CA ASN A 101 -2.09 -13.44 0.35
C ASN A 101 -1.63 -14.26 1.57
N LEU A 102 -1.09 -13.54 2.55
CA LEU A 102 -0.48 -14.14 3.74
C LEU A 102 -1.52 -14.77 4.68
N ASP A 103 -2.75 -14.24 4.73
CA ASP A 103 -3.83 -14.75 5.59
C ASP A 103 -4.29 -16.15 5.17
N VAL A 104 -4.19 -16.47 3.88
CA VAL A 104 -4.50 -17.79 3.31
C VAL A 104 -3.25 -18.63 3.01
N GLY A 105 -2.07 -18.15 3.40
CA GLY A 105 -0.80 -18.88 3.26
C GLY A 105 -0.28 -19.01 1.83
N ALA A 106 -0.67 -18.11 0.91
CA ALA A 106 -0.18 -18.05 -0.46
C ALA A 106 0.92 -16.99 -0.62
N GLY A 107 2.05 -17.36 -1.23
CA GLY A 107 3.20 -16.47 -1.39
C GLY A 107 4.16 -16.86 -2.50
N CYS A 108 3.69 -16.92 -3.76
CA CYS A 108 4.52 -17.21 -4.94
C CYS A 108 5.85 -16.44 -4.98
N TYR A 109 5.87 -15.21 -4.46
CA TYR A 109 7.03 -14.31 -4.52
C TYR A 109 7.78 -14.15 -3.18
N SER A 110 7.42 -14.89 -2.14
CA SER A 110 8.11 -14.81 -0.84
C SER A 110 8.28 -16.18 -0.18
N HIS A 111 9.53 -16.63 -0.08
CA HIS A 111 9.92 -17.81 0.70
C HIS A 111 9.81 -17.59 2.22
N LEU A 112 9.67 -16.34 2.66
CA LEU A 112 9.60 -15.97 4.08
C LEU A 112 8.16 -15.91 4.61
N SER A 113 7.17 -15.78 3.72
CA SER A 113 5.86 -15.24 4.12
C SER A 113 4.70 -16.22 3.92
N ALA A 114 4.86 -17.32 3.19
CA ALA A 114 3.80 -18.32 3.05
C ALA A 114 4.31 -19.72 2.67
N PRO A 115 3.71 -20.81 3.19
CA PRO A 115 4.16 -22.18 2.93
C PRO A 115 3.74 -22.71 1.55
N LEU A 116 2.79 -22.06 0.87
CA LEU A 116 2.27 -22.48 -0.43
C LEU A 116 2.53 -21.42 -1.51
N PRO A 117 2.79 -21.84 -2.76
CA PRO A 117 2.86 -20.89 -3.88
C PRO A 117 1.48 -20.25 -4.13
N PHE A 118 0.40 -21.02 -4.06
CA PHE A 118 -0.97 -20.54 -4.25
C PHE A 118 -1.93 -21.26 -3.30
N ALA A 119 -3.08 -20.65 -3.04
CA ALA A 119 -4.12 -21.22 -2.20
C ALA A 119 -5.51 -20.97 -2.79
N PHE A 120 -6.38 -21.99 -2.74
CA PHE A 120 -7.81 -21.84 -2.99
C PHE A 120 -8.52 -21.39 -1.71
N GLY A 121 -9.50 -20.51 -1.84
CA GLY A 121 -10.20 -19.90 -0.71
C GLY A 121 -10.49 -18.44 -0.98
N ALA A 122 -11.26 -17.79 -0.10
CA ALA A 122 -11.59 -16.38 -0.24
C ALA A 122 -10.32 -15.52 -0.19
N ALA A 123 -9.71 -15.27 -1.36
CA ALA A 123 -8.47 -14.52 -1.51
C ALA A 123 -8.59 -13.05 -1.08
N GLY A 124 -9.81 -12.61 -0.78
CA GLY A 124 -10.10 -11.29 -0.24
C GLY A 124 -9.85 -10.16 -1.24
N SER A 125 -9.65 -8.98 -0.68
CA SER A 125 -9.27 -7.77 -1.40
C SER A 125 -7.89 -7.33 -0.93
N GLU A 126 -7.12 -6.70 -1.82
CA GLU A 126 -5.97 -5.91 -1.39
C GLU A 126 -6.49 -4.67 -0.65
N ARG A 127 -6.02 -4.49 0.59
CA ARG A 127 -6.49 -3.43 1.47
C ARG A 127 -5.42 -2.35 1.63
N TYR A 128 -5.87 -1.11 1.54
CA TYR A 128 -5.07 0.08 1.71
C TYR A 128 -5.67 0.93 2.83
N ILE A 129 -4.91 1.12 3.90
CA ILE A 129 -5.26 2.04 4.97
C ILE A 129 -5.02 3.46 4.45
N VAL A 130 -6.03 4.31 4.57
CA VAL A 130 -5.95 5.71 4.18
C VAL A 130 -5.97 6.55 5.45
N LEU A 131 -4.97 7.40 5.63
CA LEU A 131 -4.82 8.23 6.81
C LEU A 131 -4.77 9.70 6.41
N ARG A 132 -5.31 10.59 7.24
CA ARG A 132 -5.11 12.03 7.15
C ARG A 132 -4.11 12.45 8.21
N ALA A 133 -3.06 13.16 7.82
CA ALA A 133 -2.11 13.72 8.76
C ALA A 133 -2.77 14.84 9.57
N GLU A 134 -2.81 14.69 10.89
CA GLU A 134 -3.34 15.71 11.81
C GLU A 134 -2.22 16.64 12.30
N GLN A 135 -0.99 16.11 12.35
CA GLN A 135 0.20 16.82 12.79
C GLN A 135 1.30 16.69 11.73
N PRO A 136 2.26 17.63 11.67
CA PRO A 136 3.40 17.48 10.80
C PRO A 136 4.20 16.23 11.20
N ILE A 137 4.45 15.34 10.25
CA ILE A 137 5.31 14.17 10.46
C ILE A 137 6.68 14.54 9.89
N ARG A 138 7.61 14.90 10.79
CA ARG A 138 8.97 15.32 10.44
C ARG A 138 10.01 14.38 11.04
N GLY A 139 11.07 14.12 10.27
CA GLY A 139 12.24 13.41 10.77
C GLY A 139 12.92 14.21 11.87
N ARG A 140 13.48 13.54 12.87
CA ARG A 140 14.38 14.20 13.81
C ARG A 140 15.64 14.58 13.00
N PRO A 141 16.11 15.84 13.02
CA PRO A 141 17.32 16.19 12.29
C PRO A 141 18.47 15.31 12.79
N VAL A 142 19.06 14.54 11.88
CA VAL A 142 20.27 13.76 12.18
C VAL A 142 21.37 14.80 12.44
N ARG A 143 21.76 14.98 13.70
CA ARG A 143 22.95 15.79 14.02
C ARG A 143 24.14 15.13 13.34
N PRO A 144 24.95 15.83 12.54
CA PRO A 144 26.19 15.27 12.04
C PRO A 144 27.07 14.89 13.23
N SER A 145 27.56 13.66 13.26
CA SER A 145 28.63 13.23 14.15
C SER A 145 29.86 14.09 13.85
N ARG A 146 30.39 14.75 14.88
CA ARG A 146 31.66 15.48 14.83
C ARG A 146 32.82 14.53 14.56
#